data_AF-A0A841SLS8-F1
#
_entry.id   AF-A0A841SLS8-F1
#
_cell.length_a   1.000
_cell.length_b   1.000
_cell.length_c   1.000
_cell.angle_alpha   90.00
_cell.angle_beta   90.00
_cell.angle_gamma   90.00
#
_symmetry.space_group_name_H-M   'P 1'
#
loop_
_entity.id
_entity.type
_entity.pdbx_description
1 polymer ?
#
loop_
_entity_poly.entity_id
_entity_poly.type
_entity_poly.pdbx_seq_one_letter_code
_entity_poly.pdbx_strand_id
1 'polypeptide(L)'
;MYDVVIIGGGPAGSSAALFTAKAGKKTLVIDSDQSVTRRAWLDNHYGAPSISGPDLVETGKKQAQKFGAEYVQGKATKLKVTKLTAADGSISIETEDGASYEAVHVIIATGMFTDFAEASDIRTKPGTEPRIKTIIDATPEGRTSVDNVWAAGTVAGVSMHTIITAGDGAKVAINVISELNGTRYVDHDVLKA
;
A
#
# COMPACT_ATOMS: atom_id res chain seq x y z
N MET A 1 15.42 3.78 -8.68
CA MET A 1 15.17 3.79 -7.23
C MET A 1 14.01 4.72 -6.90
N TYR A 2 13.09 4.24 -6.07
CA TYR A 2 11.91 4.92 -5.52
C TYR A 2 12.09 5.11 -4.00
N ASP A 3 11.43 6.10 -3.43
CA ASP A 3 11.37 6.23 -1.97
C ASP A 3 10.42 5.15 -1.41
N VAL A 4 9.27 4.97 -2.08
CA VAL A 4 8.25 4.00 -1.68
C VAL A 4 7.72 3.25 -2.89
N VAL A 5 7.73 1.91 -2.82
CA VAL A 5 6.98 1.04 -3.73
C VAL A 5 5.79 0.44 -3.01
N ILE A 6 4.63 0.44 -3.65
CA ILE A 6 3.38 -0.05 -3.10
C ILE A 6 2.91 -1.22 -3.95
N ILE A 7 2.58 -2.34 -3.30
CA ILE A 7 2.13 -3.56 -3.97
C ILE A 7 0.61 -3.66 -3.82
N GLY A 8 -0.11 -3.42 -4.92
CA GLY A 8 -1.57 -3.43 -5.01
C GLY A 8 -2.18 -2.03 -5.12
N GLY A 9 -3.07 -1.83 -6.10
CA GLY A 9 -3.74 -0.56 -6.40
C GLY A 9 -5.16 -0.42 -5.87
N GLY A 10 -5.57 -1.29 -4.93
CA GLY A 10 -6.88 -1.19 -4.25
C GLY A 10 -6.99 0.03 -3.31
N PRO A 11 -8.08 0.15 -2.53
CA PRO A 11 -8.31 1.30 -1.65
C PRO A 11 -7.15 1.62 -0.69
N ALA A 12 -6.56 0.60 -0.04
CA ALA A 12 -5.41 0.79 0.83
C ALA A 12 -4.18 1.30 0.08
N GLY A 13 -3.80 0.63 -1.02
CA GLY A 13 -2.59 0.97 -1.77
C GLY A 13 -2.69 2.31 -2.48
N SER A 14 -3.81 2.62 -3.12
CA SER A 14 -4.03 3.92 -3.77
C SER A 14 -4.11 5.06 -2.76
N SER A 15 -4.68 4.83 -1.57
CA SER A 15 -4.64 5.82 -0.47
C SER A 15 -3.20 6.02 0.02
N ALA A 16 -2.44 4.96 0.23
CA ALA A 16 -1.03 5.07 0.59
C ALA A 16 -0.24 5.87 -0.46
N ALA A 17 -0.47 5.58 -1.75
CA ALA A 17 0.19 6.23 -2.87
C ALA A 17 -0.13 7.73 -2.95
N LEU A 18 -1.39 8.09 -2.67
CA LEU A 18 -1.80 9.49 -2.59
C LEU A 18 -1.00 10.25 -1.53
N PHE A 19 -0.90 9.71 -0.31
CA PHE A 19 -0.20 10.37 0.78
C PHE A 19 1.32 10.44 0.53
N THR A 20 1.95 9.36 0.04
CA THR A 20 3.39 9.38 -0.24
C THR A 20 3.73 10.31 -1.39
N ALA A 21 2.97 10.29 -2.48
CA ALA A 21 3.20 11.17 -3.62
C ALA A 21 2.95 12.65 -3.26
N LYS A 22 1.86 12.94 -2.53
CA LYS A 22 1.57 14.32 -2.08
C LYS A 22 2.65 14.87 -1.14
N ALA A 23 3.29 14.01 -0.35
CA ALA A 23 4.45 14.36 0.48
C ALA A 23 5.76 14.52 -0.32
N GLY A 24 5.71 14.46 -1.66
CA GLY A 24 6.86 14.62 -2.54
C GLY A 24 7.77 13.38 -2.63
N LYS A 25 7.30 12.21 -2.16
CA LYS A 25 8.07 10.96 -2.26
C LYS A 25 7.93 10.35 -3.63
N LYS A 26 9.04 9.92 -4.23
CA LYS A 26 9.04 9.19 -5.49
C LYS A 26 8.36 7.84 -5.27
N THR A 27 7.12 7.75 -5.73
CA THR A 27 6.18 6.66 -5.40
C THR A 27 5.84 5.85 -6.64
N LEU A 28 5.95 4.53 -6.54
CA LEU A 28 5.47 3.59 -7.56
C LEU A 28 4.41 2.65 -6.96
N VAL A 29 3.34 2.41 -7.70
CA VAL A 29 2.36 1.37 -7.42
C VAL A 29 2.48 0.27 -8.48
N ILE A 30 2.69 -0.97 -8.04
CA ILE A 30 2.63 -2.16 -8.89
C ILE A 30 1.28 -2.83 -8.63
N ASP A 31 0.41 -2.81 -9.63
CA ASP A 31 -0.98 -3.28 -9.48
C ASP A 31 -1.36 -4.34 -10.51
N SER A 32 -1.87 -5.47 -10.04
CA SER A 32 -2.35 -6.57 -10.89
C SER A 32 -3.79 -6.36 -11.38
N ASP A 33 -4.44 -5.29 -10.92
CA ASP A 33 -5.83 -4.93 -11.21
C ASP A 33 -6.88 -5.94 -10.69
N GLN A 34 -6.48 -6.85 -9.81
CA GLN A 34 -7.34 -7.93 -9.29
C GLN A 34 -8.10 -7.57 -8.00
N SER A 35 -8.22 -6.28 -7.67
CA SER A 35 -8.91 -5.84 -6.47
C SER A 35 -10.36 -6.33 -6.45
N VAL A 36 -10.75 -7.03 -5.38
CA VAL A 36 -12.14 -7.48 -5.17
C VAL A 36 -13.12 -6.31 -5.07
N THR A 37 -12.64 -5.11 -4.73
CA THR A 37 -13.42 -3.87 -4.73
C THR A 37 -14.03 -3.60 -6.11
N ARG A 38 -13.41 -4.02 -7.22
CA ARG A 38 -13.96 -3.78 -8.57
C ARG A 38 -15.33 -4.41 -8.82
N ARG A 39 -15.79 -5.32 -7.97
CA ARG A 39 -17.11 -5.96 -8.07
C ARG A 39 -18.12 -5.45 -7.04
N ALA A 40 -17.76 -4.43 -6.27
CA ALA A 40 -18.58 -3.92 -5.17
C ALA A 40 -19.50 -2.78 -5.62
N TRP A 41 -20.60 -2.63 -4.88
CA TRP A 41 -21.38 -1.40 -4.77
C TRP A 41 -21.24 -0.88 -3.34
N LEU A 42 -21.10 0.43 -3.16
CA LEU A 42 -20.79 1.03 -1.86
C LEU A 42 -21.77 2.14 -1.50
N ASP A 43 -22.54 1.92 -0.44
CA ASP A 43 -23.37 2.94 0.24
C ASP A 43 -22.77 3.36 1.60
N ASN A 44 -21.62 2.80 1.97
CA ASN A 44 -21.01 2.93 3.30
C ASN A 44 -19.59 3.53 3.27
N HIS A 45 -19.24 4.26 2.22
CA HIS A 45 -17.96 4.98 2.13
C HIS A 45 -18.16 6.44 2.55
N TYR A 46 -17.89 6.74 3.83
CA TYR A 46 -18.13 8.07 4.39
C TYR A 46 -17.46 9.18 3.58
N GLY A 47 -18.22 10.22 3.22
CA GLY A 47 -17.75 11.33 2.39
C GLY A 47 -17.91 11.12 0.87
N ALA A 48 -18.32 9.93 0.42
CA ALA A 48 -18.75 9.68 -0.94
C ALA A 48 -20.27 9.36 -0.98
N PRO A 49 -21.01 9.78 -2.02
CA PRO A 49 -22.33 9.24 -2.29
C PRO A 49 -22.23 7.75 -2.68
N SER A 50 -23.36 7.10 -2.96
CA SER A 50 -23.37 5.74 -3.52
C SER A 50 -22.46 5.67 -4.74
N ILE A 51 -21.50 4.73 -4.71
CA ILE A 51 -20.43 4.65 -5.70
C ILE A 51 -20.15 3.21 -6.07
N SER A 52 -19.84 2.97 -7.35
CA SER A 52 -19.36 1.68 -7.81
C SER A 52 -17.92 1.46 -7.35
N GLY A 53 -17.57 0.22 -7.06
CA GLY A 53 -16.19 -0.13 -6.69
C GLY A 53 -15.14 0.21 -7.74
N PRO A 54 -15.39 -0.01 -9.06
CA PRO A 54 -14.50 0.48 -10.11
C PRO A 54 -14.27 1.99 -10.08
N ASP A 55 -15.33 2.78 -9.89
CA ASP A 55 -15.22 4.25 -9.84
C ASP A 55 -14.43 4.72 -8.63
N LEU A 56 -14.61 4.06 -7.48
CA LEU A 56 -13.84 4.35 -6.26
C LEU A 56 -12.34 4.09 -6.46
N VAL A 57 -12.00 2.93 -7.04
CA VAL A 57 -10.59 2.57 -7.33
C VAL A 57 -9.97 3.54 -8.32
N GLU A 58 -10.67 3.86 -9.40
CA GLU A 58 -10.19 4.78 -10.43
C GLU A 58 -10.02 6.22 -9.89
N THR A 59 -10.93 6.66 -9.02
CA THR A 59 -10.84 7.96 -8.35
C THR A 59 -9.59 8.05 -7.48
N GLY A 60 -9.34 7.04 -6.64
CA GLY A 60 -8.15 7.00 -5.79
C GLY A 60 -6.85 6.99 -6.61
N LYS A 61 -6.80 6.18 -7.68
CA LYS A 61 -5.67 6.15 -8.62
C LYS A 61 -5.39 7.52 -9.24
N LYS A 62 -6.42 8.19 -9.77
CA LYS A 62 -6.29 9.53 -10.36
C LYS A 62 -5.82 10.58 -9.35
N GLN A 63 -6.28 10.50 -8.10
CA GLN A 63 -5.82 11.39 -7.03
C GLN A 63 -4.33 11.20 -6.76
N ALA A 64 -3.85 9.96 -6.65
CA ALA A 64 -2.43 9.68 -6.44
C ALA A 64 -1.57 10.13 -7.64
N GLN A 65 -2.00 9.83 -8.86
CA GLN A 65 -1.31 10.24 -10.10
C GLN A 65 -1.21 11.77 -10.23
N LYS A 66 -2.24 12.52 -9.80
CA LYS A 66 -2.21 13.99 -9.78
C LYS A 66 -1.03 14.55 -8.98
N PHE A 67 -0.58 13.84 -7.95
CA PHE A 67 0.58 14.22 -7.13
C PHE A 67 1.88 13.53 -7.55
N GLY A 68 1.89 12.81 -8.67
CA GLY A 68 3.09 12.20 -9.24
C GLY A 68 3.33 10.73 -8.89
N ALA A 69 2.35 10.03 -8.32
CA ALA A 69 2.45 8.58 -8.17
C ALA A 69 2.48 7.89 -9.55
N GLU A 70 3.48 7.05 -9.78
CA GLU A 70 3.58 6.21 -10.96
C GLU A 70 2.81 4.90 -10.74
N TYR A 71 2.13 4.41 -11.79
CA TYR A 71 1.43 3.12 -11.75
C TYR A 71 1.94 2.23 -12.86
N VAL A 72 2.33 1.01 -12.51
CA VAL A 72 2.65 -0.05 -13.46
C VAL A 72 1.65 -1.18 -13.28
N GLN A 73 1.06 -1.61 -14.39
CA GLN A 73 0.23 -2.81 -14.40
C GLN A 73 1.14 -4.04 -14.38
N GLY A 74 1.03 -4.83 -13.32
CA GLY A 74 1.87 -6.01 -13.15
C GLY A 74 1.61 -6.70 -11.80
N LYS A 75 2.03 -7.96 -11.70
CA LYS A 75 1.96 -8.73 -10.45
C LYS A 75 3.36 -8.82 -9.86
N ALA A 76 3.57 -8.20 -8.71
CA ALA A 76 4.79 -8.42 -7.93
C ALA A 76 4.79 -9.85 -7.36
N THR A 77 5.92 -10.54 -7.45
CA THR A 77 6.02 -11.96 -7.06
C THR A 77 6.76 -12.14 -5.75
N LYS A 78 7.83 -11.37 -5.52
CA LYS A 78 8.60 -11.37 -4.27
C LYS A 78 9.43 -10.09 -4.13
N LEU A 79 9.95 -9.86 -2.94
CA LEU A 79 11.01 -8.89 -2.68
C LEU A 79 12.26 -9.54 -2.12
N LYS A 80 13.39 -8.84 -2.23
CA LYS A 80 14.67 -9.21 -1.63
C LYS A 80 15.35 -7.98 -1.07
N VAL A 81 15.72 -8.04 0.20
CA VAL A 81 16.57 -7.01 0.84
C VAL A 81 18.00 -7.17 0.32
N THR A 82 18.55 -6.12 -0.29
CA THR A 82 19.87 -6.20 -0.93
C THR A 82 21.00 -5.75 0.00
N LYS A 83 20.73 -4.87 0.99
CA LYS A 83 21.71 -4.40 2.00
C LYS A 83 21.05 -4.03 3.34
N LEU A 84 21.76 -4.31 4.44
CA LEU A 84 21.28 -4.23 5.84
C LEU A 84 21.71 -2.95 6.59
N THR A 85 22.47 -2.03 5.98
CA THR A 85 22.93 -0.81 6.67
C THR A 85 22.02 0.36 6.36
N ALA A 86 21.56 1.07 7.40
CA ALA A 86 20.58 2.15 7.35
C ALA A 86 20.88 3.31 6.38
N ALA A 87 22.12 3.44 5.90
CA ALA A 87 22.53 4.48 4.96
C ALA A 87 22.32 4.12 3.47
N ASP A 88 22.39 2.83 3.10
CA ASP A 88 22.48 2.38 1.68
C ASP A 88 21.63 1.12 1.37
N GLY A 89 20.69 0.78 2.27
CA GLY A 89 19.79 -0.36 2.09
C GLY A 89 18.76 -0.12 0.99
N SER A 90 18.61 -1.05 0.06
CA SER A 90 17.48 -1.07 -0.89
C SER A 90 16.74 -2.40 -0.84
N ILE A 91 15.46 -2.34 -1.21
CA ILE A 91 14.62 -3.51 -1.41
C ILE A 91 14.41 -3.63 -2.91
N SER A 92 14.75 -4.79 -3.48
CA SER A 92 14.42 -5.12 -4.87
C SER A 92 13.09 -5.86 -4.89
N ILE A 93 12.21 -5.48 -5.82
CA ILE A 93 10.90 -6.09 -6.06
C ILE A 93 10.93 -6.68 -7.46
N GLU A 94 10.61 -7.97 -7.58
CA GLU A 94 10.48 -8.67 -8.86
C GLU A 94 9.00 -8.76 -9.27
N THR A 95 8.72 -8.60 -10.56
CA THR A 95 7.40 -8.81 -11.15
C THR A 95 7.36 -10.08 -12.00
N GLU A 96 6.16 -10.60 -12.24
CA GLU A 96 5.93 -11.85 -12.97
C GLU A 96 6.45 -11.81 -14.43
N ASP A 97 6.50 -10.62 -15.03
CA ASP A 97 7.04 -10.37 -16.38
C ASP A 97 8.57 -10.23 -16.42
N GLY A 98 9.24 -10.37 -15.28
CA GLY A 98 10.70 -10.28 -15.15
C GLY A 98 11.26 -8.86 -14.98
N ALA A 99 10.41 -7.83 -14.89
CA ALA A 99 10.88 -6.51 -14.51
C ALA A 99 11.29 -6.47 -13.02
N SER A 100 12.13 -5.50 -12.68
CA SER A 100 12.60 -5.28 -11.31
C SER A 100 12.59 -3.80 -10.96
N TYR A 101 12.20 -3.50 -9.73
CA TYR A 101 12.15 -2.15 -9.16
C TYR A 101 12.90 -2.12 -7.84
N GLU A 102 13.46 -0.96 -7.50
CA GLU A 102 14.19 -0.75 -6.25
C GLU A 102 13.56 0.35 -5.43
N ALA A 103 13.40 0.13 -4.13
CA ALA A 103 12.78 1.06 -3.19
C ALA A 103 13.57 1.16 -1.87
N VAL A 104 13.42 2.30 -1.18
CA VAL A 104 13.84 2.41 0.24
C VAL A 104 12.84 1.70 1.14
N HIS A 105 11.53 1.96 0.95
CA HIS A 105 10.44 1.29 1.66
C HIS A 105 9.47 0.59 0.71
N VAL A 106 8.83 -0.47 1.21
CA VAL A 106 7.74 -1.18 0.51
C VAL A 106 6.48 -1.21 1.37
N ILE A 107 5.32 -0.90 0.80
CA ILE A 107 4.01 -1.09 1.45
C ILE A 107 3.25 -2.20 0.71
N ILE A 108 2.96 -3.30 1.40
CA ILE A 108 2.17 -4.42 0.89
C ILE A 108 0.69 -4.14 1.16
N ALA A 109 -0.07 -3.91 0.10
CA ALA A 109 -1.50 -3.59 0.13
C ALA A 109 -2.31 -4.52 -0.77
N THR A 110 -1.94 -5.81 -0.78
CA THR A 110 -2.43 -6.87 -1.68
C THR A 110 -3.82 -7.41 -1.35
N GLY A 111 -4.65 -6.63 -0.63
CA GLY A 111 -6.01 -7.03 -0.29
C GLY A 111 -6.03 -8.27 0.62
N MET A 112 -6.49 -9.41 0.11
CA MET A 112 -6.57 -10.67 0.88
C MET A 112 -5.45 -11.66 0.58
N PHE A 113 -4.50 -11.31 -0.29
CA PHE A 113 -3.49 -12.21 -0.81
C PHE A 113 -2.17 -12.07 -0.07
N THR A 114 -1.67 -13.17 0.50
CA THR A 114 -0.39 -13.23 1.21
C THR A 114 0.73 -13.84 0.39
N ASP A 115 0.47 -14.30 -0.84
CA ASP A 115 1.44 -15.00 -1.69
C ASP A 115 2.75 -14.21 -1.87
N PHE A 116 2.64 -12.89 -2.09
CA PHE A 116 3.82 -12.01 -2.20
C PHE A 116 4.64 -11.95 -0.91
N ALA A 117 3.96 -11.88 0.25
CA ALA A 117 4.62 -11.81 1.54
C ALA A 117 5.31 -13.14 1.89
N GLU A 118 4.62 -14.25 1.65
CA GLU A 118 5.14 -15.61 1.86
C GLU A 118 6.34 -15.90 0.96
N ALA A 119 6.28 -15.52 -0.31
CA ALA A 119 7.41 -15.64 -1.24
C ALA A 119 8.60 -14.72 -0.90
N SER A 120 8.42 -13.79 0.04
CA SER A 120 9.43 -12.83 0.50
C SER A 120 9.90 -13.10 1.93
N ASP A 121 9.61 -14.27 2.49
CA ASP A 121 9.94 -14.67 3.86
C ASP A 121 9.40 -13.72 4.94
N ILE A 122 8.31 -13.01 4.65
CA ILE A 122 7.64 -12.13 5.61
C ILE A 122 6.69 -12.97 6.46
N ARG A 123 6.78 -12.81 7.78
CA ARG A 123 5.97 -13.57 8.74
C ARG A 123 4.49 -13.31 8.53
N THR A 124 3.71 -14.39 8.50
CA THR A 124 2.25 -14.36 8.47
C THR A 124 1.66 -14.97 9.73
N LYS A 125 0.36 -14.73 9.97
CA LYS A 125 -0.42 -15.29 11.06
C LYS A 125 -1.87 -15.56 10.61
N PRO A 126 -2.66 -16.33 11.37
CA PRO A 126 -4.07 -16.52 11.06
C PRO A 126 -4.84 -15.20 10.95
N GLY A 127 -5.69 -15.10 9.94
CA GLY A 127 -6.58 -13.95 9.73
C GLY A 127 -7.77 -13.94 10.69
N THR A 128 -8.37 -12.76 10.85
CA THR A 128 -9.48 -12.51 11.78
C THR A 128 -10.82 -12.26 11.09
N GLU A 129 -10.80 -11.91 9.80
CA GLU A 129 -12.00 -11.65 8.98
C GLU A 129 -12.58 -12.95 8.40
N PRO A 130 -13.91 -13.05 8.20
CA PRO A 130 -14.50 -14.18 7.52
C PRO A 130 -13.86 -14.39 6.15
N ARG A 131 -13.46 -15.63 5.85
CA ARG A 131 -12.83 -16.03 4.57
C ARG A 131 -11.41 -15.49 4.36
N ILE A 132 -10.83 -14.78 5.32
CA ILE A 132 -9.41 -14.39 5.31
C ILE A 132 -8.66 -15.36 6.23
N LYS A 133 -7.99 -16.36 5.64
CA LYS A 133 -7.30 -17.40 6.40
C LYS A 133 -5.99 -16.94 7.00
N THR A 134 -5.26 -16.11 6.27
CA THR A 134 -3.89 -15.69 6.58
C THR A 134 -3.76 -14.19 6.33
N ILE A 135 -3.02 -13.53 7.20
CA ILE A 135 -2.63 -12.12 7.08
C ILE A 135 -1.14 -11.98 7.40
N ILE A 136 -0.52 -10.87 7.04
CA ILE A 136 0.83 -10.52 7.47
C ILE A 136 0.82 -10.25 8.97
N ASP A 137 1.83 -10.75 9.69
CA ASP A 137 2.05 -10.42 11.10
C ASP A 137 2.65 -9.02 11.21
N ALA A 138 1.80 -8.01 11.05
CA ALA A 138 2.17 -6.61 11.16
C ALA A 138 1.80 -6.01 12.52
N THR A 139 2.55 -5.00 12.96
CA THR A 139 2.21 -4.17 14.13
C THR A 139 1.05 -3.22 13.81
N PRO A 140 0.40 -2.59 14.82
CA PRO A 140 -0.66 -1.61 14.57
C PRO A 140 -0.24 -0.41 13.69
N GLU A 141 1.05 -0.09 13.67
CA GLU A 141 1.66 0.96 12.84
C GLU A 141 1.90 0.52 11.40
N GLY A 142 1.80 -0.79 11.12
CA GLY A 142 1.99 -1.41 9.81
C GLY A 142 3.36 -2.06 9.59
N ARG A 143 4.23 -2.16 10.59
CA ARG A 143 5.57 -2.76 10.42
C ARG A 143 5.47 -4.29 10.30
N THR A 144 6.21 -4.87 9.35
CA THR A 144 6.31 -6.33 9.20
C THR A 144 7.54 -6.91 9.93
N SER A 145 7.82 -8.20 9.73
CA SER A 145 9.04 -8.84 10.23
C SER A 145 10.31 -8.47 9.46
N VAL A 146 10.20 -7.72 8.37
CA VAL A 146 11.33 -7.28 7.53
C VAL A 146 11.44 -5.76 7.61
N ASP A 147 12.64 -5.28 7.90
CA ASP A 147 12.92 -3.84 7.99
C ASP A 147 12.54 -3.12 6.68
N ASN A 148 12.00 -1.92 6.83
CA ASN A 148 11.49 -1.08 5.75
C ASN A 148 10.35 -1.68 4.90
N VAL A 149 9.82 -2.85 5.27
CA VAL A 149 8.64 -3.43 4.66
C VAL A 149 7.44 -3.30 5.61
N TRP A 150 6.36 -2.77 5.05
CA TRP A 150 5.12 -2.43 5.74
C TRP A 150 3.94 -3.18 5.12
N ALA A 151 2.86 -3.33 5.87
CA ALA A 151 1.60 -3.88 5.39
C ALA A 151 0.45 -2.94 5.72
N ALA A 152 -0.52 -2.83 4.80
CA ALA A 152 -1.70 -1.99 4.98
C ALA A 152 -2.97 -2.65 4.41
N GLY A 153 -4.12 -2.33 5.02
CA GLY A 153 -5.42 -2.86 4.61
C GLY A 153 -5.66 -4.29 5.09
N THR A 154 -6.51 -5.02 4.37
CA THR A 154 -6.95 -6.36 4.80
C THR A 154 -5.78 -7.34 5.00
N VAL A 155 -4.72 -7.24 4.21
CA VAL A 155 -3.52 -8.09 4.34
C VAL A 155 -2.77 -7.83 5.64
N ALA A 156 -2.94 -6.65 6.25
CA ALA A 156 -2.40 -6.28 7.56
C ALA A 156 -3.36 -6.60 8.72
N GLY A 157 -4.52 -7.20 8.43
CA GLY A 157 -5.50 -7.61 9.45
C GLY A 157 -6.52 -6.56 9.85
N VAL A 158 -6.60 -5.42 9.15
CA VAL A 158 -7.73 -4.48 9.36
C VAL A 158 -8.99 -4.95 8.65
N SER A 159 -10.14 -4.48 9.13
CA SER A 159 -11.42 -4.95 8.64
C SER A 159 -11.62 -4.68 7.14
N MET A 160 -12.26 -5.64 6.45
CA MET A 160 -12.44 -5.63 5.00
C MET A 160 -13.56 -4.67 4.55
N HIS A 161 -13.34 -3.38 4.76
CA HIS A 161 -14.22 -2.30 4.29
C HIS A 161 -13.38 -1.23 3.58
N THR A 162 -13.87 -0.67 2.49
CA THR A 162 -13.08 0.26 1.66
C THR A 162 -12.67 1.52 2.41
N ILE A 163 -13.54 2.06 3.28
CA ILE A 163 -13.20 3.23 4.11
C ILE A 163 -12.14 2.90 5.16
N ILE A 164 -12.21 1.71 5.76
CA ILE A 164 -11.24 1.25 6.77
C ILE A 164 -9.89 1.00 6.11
N THR A 165 -9.87 0.24 5.02
CA THR A 165 -8.63 -0.08 4.29
C THR A 165 -8.00 1.15 3.66
N ALA A 166 -8.77 2.09 3.12
CA ALA A 166 -8.24 3.37 2.64
C ALA A 166 -7.63 4.19 3.78
N GLY A 167 -8.31 4.28 4.94
CA GLY A 167 -7.78 4.97 6.11
C GLY A 167 -6.50 4.32 6.66
N ASP A 168 -6.44 2.99 6.68
CA ASP A 168 -5.26 2.24 7.11
C ASP A 168 -4.08 2.44 6.15
N GLY A 169 -4.32 2.44 4.83
CA GLY A 169 -3.34 2.80 3.81
C GLY A 169 -2.73 4.19 4.03
N ALA A 170 -3.57 5.19 4.31
CA ALA A 170 -3.12 6.54 4.65
C ALA A 170 -2.29 6.56 5.93
N LYS A 171 -2.77 5.89 6.99
CA LYS A 171 -2.06 5.81 8.29
C LYS A 171 -0.66 5.21 8.11
N VAL A 172 -0.54 4.09 7.39
CA VAL A 172 0.75 3.44 7.14
C VAL A 172 1.66 4.34 6.31
N ALA A 173 1.15 4.97 5.25
CA ALA A 173 1.92 5.94 4.46
C ALA A 173 2.46 7.08 5.32
N ILE A 174 1.66 7.67 6.21
CA ILE A 174 2.12 8.73 7.12
C ILE A 174 3.26 8.24 8.02
N ASN A 175 3.21 6.99 8.51
CA ASN A 175 4.28 6.41 9.31
C ASN A 175 5.57 6.24 8.49
N VAL A 176 5.47 5.73 7.26
CA VAL A 176 6.60 5.62 6.32
C VAL A 176 7.22 6.99 6.03
N ILE A 177 6.39 8.00 5.72
CA ILE A 177 6.86 9.36 5.44
C ILE A 177 7.54 9.95 6.68
N SER A 178 6.99 9.70 7.87
CA SER A 178 7.57 10.19 9.12
C SER A 178 8.96 9.59 9.37
N GLU A 179 9.14 8.30 9.07
CA GLU A 179 10.42 7.63 9.16
C GLU A 179 11.44 8.18 8.16
N LEU A 180 11.04 8.30 6.89
CA LEU A 180 11.87 8.91 5.84
C LEU A 180 12.28 10.36 6.15
N ASN A 181 11.42 11.12 6.84
CA ASN A 181 11.69 12.52 7.19
C ASN A 181 12.45 12.67 8.51
N GLY A 182 12.58 11.61 9.32
CA GLY A 182 13.12 11.68 10.68
C GLY A 182 12.25 12.45 11.68
N THR A 183 11.01 12.80 11.32
CA THR A 183 10.06 13.52 12.18
C THR A 183 8.63 13.23 11.76
N ARG A 184 7.66 13.43 12.67
CA ARG A 184 6.24 13.17 12.38
C ARG A 184 5.75 14.02 11.22
N TYR A 185 5.18 13.37 10.21
CA TYR A 185 4.53 14.01 9.09
C TYR A 185 3.03 14.26 9.37
N VAL A 186 2.55 15.42 8.95
CA VAL A 186 1.15 15.83 8.98
C VAL A 186 0.85 16.52 7.66
N ASP A 187 -0.31 16.25 7.08
CA ASP A 187 -0.71 16.76 5.77
C ASP A 187 -2.07 17.45 5.84
N HIS A 188 -2.06 18.79 5.95
CA HIS A 188 -3.27 19.61 5.97
C HIS A 188 -3.17 20.71 4.91
N ASP A 189 -4.12 20.73 3.98
CA ASP A 189 -4.33 21.86 3.07
C ASP A 189 -5.25 22.89 3.71
N VAL A 190 -5.02 24.17 3.41
CA VAL A 190 -5.94 25.26 3.77
C VAL A 190 -6.96 25.44 2.65
N LEU A 191 -8.22 25.70 3.01
CA LEU A 191 -9.27 26.03 2.04
C LEU A 191 -8.83 27.24 1.22
N LYS A 192 -8.79 27.09 -0.11
CA LYS A 192 -8.54 28.22 -1.01
C LYS A 192 -9.78 29.12 -1.00
N ALA A 193 -9.57 30.40 -0.71
CA ALA A 193 -10.60 31.44 -0.78
C ALA A 193 -11.10 31.64 -2.22
#